data_AF-A0A845LWK7-F1
#
_entry.id   AF-A0A845LWK7-F1
#
_cell.length_a   1.000
_cell.length_b   1.000
_cell.length_c   1.000
_cell.angle_alpha   90.00
_cell.angle_beta   90.00
_cell.angle_gamma   90.00
#
_symmetry.space_group_name_H-M   'P 1'
#
loop_
_entity.id
_entity.type
_entity.pdbx_description
1 polymer ?
#
loop_
_entity_poly.entity_id
_entity_poly.type
_entity_poly.pdbx_seq_one_letter_code
_entity_poly.pdbx_strand_id
1 'polypeptide(L)'
;MEEKSRGRSYRVRLFLSVDLSGSTAFKNSASGEQRDSGATPRWVTLFEQFYTNFPDRYAATFDKQRTENMGSDHCPKLWKAVGDELVFCGRVTTKLAVATALKAFIHTLHEYRKVLADGKHDLNLKGAGFLAAFPEPNRAVKLRREGAAEEPDMLSASEALEAAADAKPFDYDFLGKAIDTGFRVAHSAKPERFALSVQLARLLAEAEPGFGFDFDIHLEQPMPMKGVNKGEAYPSLFIDTLKHLPTEKTRKLERNLLSPKGPPDRTQLAEYLVSYCEVVGTDEIMLPDNADGPCPDSPPSYQAHRSKIAEHLAAEIGRGSAGDDTPEGYDKEDTADVPPSEPLNPLPKLGE
;
A
#
# COMPACT_ATOMS: atom_id res chain seq x y z
N MET A 1 -9.84 13.96 -29.22
CA MET A 1 -8.98 12.87 -29.73
C MET A 1 -7.50 13.01 -29.31
N GLU A 2 -7.03 14.18 -28.87
CA GLU A 2 -5.63 14.41 -28.44
C GLU A 2 -5.25 13.88 -27.04
N GLU A 3 -6.21 13.44 -26.23
CA GLU A 3 -5.93 12.95 -24.86
C GLU A 3 -5.51 11.47 -24.82
N LYS A 4 -5.73 10.73 -25.92
CA LYS A 4 -5.44 9.28 -26.01
C LYS A 4 -3.98 8.95 -26.35
N SER A 5 -3.12 9.93 -26.66
CA SER A 5 -1.72 9.70 -27.09
C SER A 5 -0.63 10.24 -26.17
N ARG A 6 -0.97 10.84 -25.02
CA ARG A 6 0.05 11.18 -24.01
C ARG A 6 0.57 9.90 -23.35
N GLY A 7 1.75 9.48 -23.77
CA GLY A 7 2.54 8.45 -23.09
C GLY A 7 2.62 8.75 -21.59
N ARG A 8 2.28 7.75 -20.79
CA ARG A 8 1.89 7.85 -19.38
C ARG A 8 2.97 8.46 -18.51
N SER A 9 2.56 9.13 -17.42
CA SER A 9 3.50 9.71 -16.47
C SER A 9 3.95 8.66 -15.45
N TYR A 10 5.25 8.66 -15.15
CA TYR A 10 5.79 8.02 -13.95
C TYR A 10 4.99 8.50 -12.73
N ARG A 11 4.59 7.56 -11.88
CA ARG A 11 3.86 7.89 -10.65
C ARG A 11 4.32 7.03 -9.50
N VAL A 12 4.15 7.55 -8.30
CA VAL A 12 4.51 6.89 -7.06
C VAL A 12 3.26 6.81 -6.19
N ARG A 13 3.07 5.66 -5.56
CA ARG A 13 2.03 5.46 -4.55
C ARG A 13 2.66 5.14 -3.21
N LEU A 14 2.12 5.76 -2.17
CA LEU A 14 2.39 5.45 -0.78
C LEU A 14 1.34 4.46 -0.29
N PHE A 15 1.83 3.36 0.27
CA PHE A 15 1.02 2.37 0.96
C PHE A 15 1.33 2.45 2.46
N LEU A 16 0.27 2.47 3.26
CA LEU A 16 0.36 2.50 4.71
C LEU A 16 -0.57 1.43 5.25
N SER A 17 -0.14 0.67 6.25
CA SER A 17 -1.01 -0.29 6.91
C SER A 17 -1.02 -0.11 8.42
N VAL A 18 -2.14 -0.48 9.02
CA VAL A 18 -2.36 -0.53 10.45
C VAL A 18 -3.13 -1.79 10.80
N ASP A 19 -2.65 -2.52 11.81
CA ASP A 19 -3.18 -3.81 12.23
C ASP A 19 -3.38 -3.83 13.75
N LEU A 20 -4.50 -4.41 14.18
CA LEU A 20 -4.84 -4.63 15.59
C LEU A 20 -4.02 -5.78 16.20
N SER A 21 -2.86 -5.45 16.76
CA SER A 21 -2.06 -6.41 17.51
C SER A 21 -2.81 -6.92 18.75
N GLY A 22 -2.82 -8.24 18.93
CA GLY A 22 -3.55 -8.90 20.03
C GLY A 22 -5.01 -9.25 19.69
N SER A 23 -5.47 -8.94 18.47
CA SER A 23 -6.84 -9.19 17.99
C SER A 23 -7.34 -10.60 18.27
N THR A 24 -6.58 -11.63 17.91
CA THR A 24 -6.97 -13.03 18.11
C THR A 24 -7.13 -13.38 19.59
N ALA A 25 -6.22 -12.90 20.45
CA ALA A 25 -6.33 -13.12 21.89
C ALA A 25 -7.56 -12.41 22.46
N PHE A 26 -7.81 -11.18 22.03
CA PHE A 26 -8.96 -10.40 22.47
C PHE A 26 -10.29 -11.02 22.06
N LYS A 27 -10.43 -11.47 20.80
CA LYS A 27 -11.64 -12.17 20.30
C LYS A 27 -11.97 -13.40 21.16
N ASN A 28 -10.96 -14.16 21.57
CA ASN A 28 -11.13 -15.37 22.38
C ASN A 28 -11.21 -15.10 23.90
N SER A 29 -11.08 -13.85 24.33
CA SER A 29 -11.11 -13.47 25.74
C SER A 29 -12.54 -13.27 26.24
N ALA A 30 -12.75 -13.45 27.55
CA ALA A 30 -14.04 -13.18 28.18
C ALA A 30 -14.50 -11.72 27.98
N SER A 31 -13.56 -10.77 27.90
CA SER A 31 -13.89 -9.35 27.69
C SER A 31 -14.28 -9.04 26.24
N GLY A 32 -13.73 -9.76 25.25
CA GLY A 32 -14.09 -9.63 23.84
C GLY A 32 -15.43 -10.28 23.50
N GLU A 33 -15.74 -11.44 24.11
CA GLU A 33 -17.02 -12.14 23.95
C GLU A 33 -18.17 -11.54 24.79
N GLN A 34 -17.85 -10.62 25.70
CA GLN A 34 -18.85 -9.91 26.50
C GLN A 34 -19.83 -9.16 25.58
N ARG A 35 -21.11 -9.20 25.93
CA ARG A 35 -22.20 -8.51 25.21
C ARG A 35 -22.75 -7.41 26.08
N ASP A 36 -22.32 -6.17 25.84
CA ASP A 36 -22.74 -5.01 26.63
C ASP A 36 -24.15 -4.53 26.27
N SER A 37 -24.52 -4.67 24.99
CA SER A 37 -25.82 -4.30 24.47
C SER A 37 -26.17 -5.18 23.27
N GLY A 38 -27.23 -5.99 23.40
CA GLY A 38 -27.71 -6.86 22.32
C GLY A 38 -26.94 -8.18 22.17
N ALA A 39 -27.02 -8.77 20.98
CA ALA A 39 -26.44 -10.08 20.68
C ALA A 39 -24.98 -10.03 20.19
N THR A 40 -24.47 -8.83 19.91
CA THR A 40 -23.16 -8.63 19.28
C THR A 40 -22.04 -8.67 20.33
N PRO A 41 -21.01 -9.53 20.15
CA PRO A 41 -19.81 -9.52 20.98
C PRO A 41 -19.09 -8.17 20.92
N ARG A 42 -18.51 -7.74 22.04
CA ARG A 42 -17.77 -6.47 22.15
C ARG A 42 -16.67 -6.34 21.10
N TRP A 43 -15.98 -7.44 20.76
CA TRP A 43 -14.92 -7.40 19.76
C TRP A 43 -15.44 -7.00 18.37
N VAL A 44 -16.66 -7.39 18.01
CA VAL A 44 -17.26 -7.01 16.72
C VAL A 44 -17.47 -5.50 16.68
N THR A 45 -18.11 -4.95 17.71
CA THR A 45 -18.38 -3.52 17.82
C THR A 45 -17.08 -2.70 17.77
N LEU A 46 -16.02 -3.16 18.45
CA LEU A 46 -14.73 -2.48 18.46
C LEU A 46 -14.05 -2.50 17.07
N PHE A 47 -14.18 -3.61 16.34
CA PHE A 47 -13.57 -3.76 15.02
C PHE A 47 -14.32 -2.94 13.97
N GLU A 48 -15.66 -2.92 14.02
CA GLU A 48 -16.47 -2.03 13.21
C GLU A 48 -16.09 -0.56 13.44
N GLN A 49 -15.95 -0.16 14.71
CA GLN A 49 -15.47 1.17 15.06
C GLN A 49 -14.06 1.44 14.55
N PHE A 50 -13.16 0.45 14.55
CA PHE A 50 -11.82 0.60 13.98
C PHE A 50 -11.86 0.83 12.48
N TYR A 51 -12.67 0.06 11.75
CA TYR A 51 -12.83 0.19 10.31
C TYR A 51 -13.40 1.54 9.86
N THR A 52 -14.20 2.21 10.69
CA THR A 52 -14.73 3.54 10.38
C THR A 52 -13.88 4.66 10.96
N ASN A 53 -13.54 4.58 12.25
CA ASN A 53 -12.96 5.70 12.99
C ASN A 53 -11.49 5.92 12.67
N PHE A 54 -10.71 4.87 12.37
CA PHE A 54 -9.30 5.06 12.04
C PHE A 54 -9.13 5.81 10.71
N PRO A 55 -9.77 5.42 9.59
CA PRO A 55 -9.75 6.20 8.36
C PRO A 55 -10.17 7.66 8.54
N ASP A 56 -11.27 7.92 9.26
CA ASP A 56 -11.79 9.28 9.47
C ASP A 56 -10.79 10.15 10.25
N ARG A 57 -10.18 9.59 11.30
CA ARG A 57 -9.16 10.27 12.09
C ARG A 57 -7.90 10.50 11.28
N TYR A 58 -7.53 9.56 10.41
CA TYR A 58 -6.36 9.71 9.56
C TYR A 58 -6.55 10.86 8.57
N ALA A 59 -7.66 10.88 7.86
CA ALA A 59 -8.01 11.96 6.94
C ALA A 59 -8.04 13.33 7.65
N ALA A 60 -8.72 13.42 8.80
CA ALA A 60 -8.79 14.65 9.58
C ALA A 60 -7.42 15.12 10.11
N THR A 61 -6.51 14.18 10.42
CA THR A 61 -5.16 14.51 10.89
C THR A 61 -4.27 14.96 9.73
N PHE A 62 -4.43 14.34 8.55
CA PHE A 62 -3.75 14.75 7.33
C PHE A 62 -4.16 16.17 6.91
N ASP A 63 -5.47 16.45 6.87
CA ASP A 63 -5.99 17.75 6.44
C ASP A 63 -5.50 18.91 7.34
N LYS A 64 -5.32 18.64 8.65
CA LYS A 64 -4.74 19.63 9.59
C LYS A 64 -3.26 19.91 9.36
N GLN A 65 -2.53 18.97 8.76
CA GLN A 65 -1.10 19.08 8.50
C GLN A 65 -0.80 19.46 7.05
N ARG A 66 -1.81 19.43 6.18
CA ARG A 66 -1.70 19.80 4.78
C ARG A 66 -1.28 21.26 4.66
N THR A 67 -0.30 21.51 3.80
CA THR A 67 0.16 22.84 3.43
C THR A 67 0.00 23.06 1.93
N GLU A 68 -0.03 24.31 1.48
CA GLU A 68 -0.12 24.66 0.05
C GLU A 68 1.05 24.08 -0.75
N ASN A 69 2.25 24.06 -0.15
CA ASN A 69 3.49 23.56 -0.77
C ASN A 69 3.49 22.05 -1.06
N MET A 70 2.52 21.30 -0.55
CA MET A 70 2.34 19.88 -0.89
C MET A 70 1.67 19.67 -2.25
N GLY A 71 1.06 20.72 -2.80
CA GLY A 71 0.33 20.65 -4.06
C GLY A 71 -1.03 19.95 -3.93
N SER A 72 -1.42 19.24 -4.97
CA SER A 72 -2.75 18.62 -5.10
C SER A 72 -2.86 17.26 -4.41
N ASP A 73 -1.82 16.79 -3.71
CA ASP A 73 -1.87 15.48 -3.04
C ASP A 73 -2.96 15.43 -1.97
N HIS A 74 -3.64 14.29 -1.89
CA HIS A 74 -4.71 14.03 -0.93
C HIS A 74 -4.27 12.95 0.08
N CYS A 75 -4.99 12.85 1.19
CA CYS A 75 -4.78 11.77 2.16
C CYS A 75 -4.90 10.41 1.44
N PRO A 76 -3.96 9.47 1.65
CA PRO A 76 -4.12 8.08 1.23
C PRO A 76 -5.46 7.52 1.68
N LYS A 77 -6.18 6.88 0.76
CA LYS A 77 -7.52 6.34 0.97
C LYS A 77 -7.45 4.86 1.33
N LEU A 78 -8.48 4.35 1.97
CA LEU A 78 -8.59 2.91 2.23
C LEU A 78 -8.54 2.14 0.90
N TRP A 79 -7.56 1.26 0.76
CA TRP A 79 -7.44 0.34 -0.36
C TRP A 79 -8.16 -0.96 -0.04
N LYS A 80 -7.83 -1.62 1.07
CA LYS A 80 -8.51 -2.85 1.46
C LYS A 80 -8.38 -3.10 2.96
N ALA A 81 -9.35 -3.84 3.49
CA ALA A 81 -9.28 -4.43 4.80
C ALA A 81 -8.92 -5.92 4.67
N VAL A 82 -7.94 -6.39 5.43
CA VAL A 82 -7.47 -7.78 5.43
C VAL A 82 -7.58 -8.31 6.85
N GLY A 83 -8.72 -8.90 7.18
CA GLY A 83 -9.01 -9.28 8.56
C GLY A 83 -9.01 -8.03 9.45
N ASP A 84 -8.10 -7.98 10.41
CA ASP A 84 -7.91 -6.90 11.38
C ASP A 84 -6.89 -5.83 10.96
N GLU A 85 -6.39 -5.91 9.72
CA GLU A 85 -5.52 -4.92 9.10
C GLU A 85 -6.31 -4.01 8.13
N LEU A 86 -6.01 -2.72 8.17
CA LEU A 86 -6.44 -1.74 7.18
C LEU A 86 -5.22 -1.29 6.36
N VAL A 87 -5.32 -1.38 5.04
CA VAL A 87 -4.28 -0.93 4.11
C VAL A 87 -4.79 0.27 3.33
N PHE A 88 -4.02 1.35 3.33
CA PHE A 88 -4.28 2.60 2.66
C PHE A 88 -3.35 2.76 1.46
N CYS A 89 -3.83 3.44 0.43
CA CYS A 89 -3.09 3.75 -0.79
C CYS A 89 -3.41 5.18 -1.25
N GLY A 90 -2.38 5.93 -1.63
CA GLY A 90 -2.53 7.25 -2.21
C GLY A 90 -1.39 7.57 -3.17
N ARG A 91 -1.73 8.23 -4.28
CA ARG A 91 -0.71 8.86 -5.13
C ARG A 91 -0.02 9.97 -4.35
N VAL A 92 1.30 10.02 -4.48
CA VAL A 92 2.15 11.07 -3.95
C VAL A 92 2.94 11.66 -5.10
N THR A 93 2.99 12.98 -5.17
CA THR A 93 3.69 13.74 -6.21
C THR A 93 4.87 14.52 -5.67
N THR A 94 5.00 14.65 -4.35
CA THR A 94 6.13 15.31 -3.69
C THR A 94 6.63 14.48 -2.51
N LYS A 95 7.92 14.63 -2.18
CA LYS A 95 8.46 14.07 -0.93
C LYS A 95 7.71 14.64 0.29
N LEU A 96 7.28 15.91 0.24
CA LEU A 96 6.63 16.58 1.38
C LEU A 96 5.26 15.96 1.67
N ALA A 97 4.55 15.53 0.63
CA ALA A 97 3.32 14.78 0.78
C ALA A 97 3.54 13.40 1.38
N VAL A 98 4.63 12.71 1.02
CA VAL A 98 5.01 11.43 1.66
C VAL A 98 5.24 11.64 3.16
N ALA A 99 6.08 12.61 3.51
CA ALA A 99 6.39 12.95 4.90
C ALA A 99 5.12 13.30 5.70
N THR A 100 4.26 14.16 5.14
CA THR A 100 3.02 14.60 5.80
C THR A 100 2.03 13.46 5.96
N ALA A 101 1.83 12.64 4.93
CA ALA A 101 0.96 11.48 4.98
C ALA A 101 1.42 10.47 6.05
N LEU A 102 2.71 10.18 6.11
CA LEU A 102 3.28 9.27 7.10
C LEU A 102 3.18 9.84 8.52
N LYS A 103 3.51 11.12 8.72
CA LYS A 103 3.41 11.79 10.03
C LYS A 103 1.98 11.81 10.54
N ALA A 104 1.02 12.17 9.70
CA ALA A 104 -0.40 12.12 10.05
C ALA A 104 -0.87 10.70 10.42
N PHE A 105 -0.34 9.69 9.73
CA PHE A 105 -0.67 8.29 10.01
C PHE A 105 -0.12 7.84 11.37
N ILE A 106 1.15 8.13 11.67
CA ILE A 106 1.77 7.80 12.96
C ILE A 106 1.08 8.54 14.11
N HIS A 107 0.72 9.81 13.92
CA HIS A 107 -0.07 10.56 14.91
C HIS A 107 -1.43 9.91 15.15
N THR A 108 -2.13 9.51 14.09
CA THR A 108 -3.42 8.81 14.18
C THR A 108 -3.27 7.48 14.92
N LEU A 109 -2.22 6.73 14.63
CA LEU A 109 -1.88 5.47 15.32
C LEU A 109 -1.67 5.70 16.82
N HIS A 110 -0.93 6.73 17.23
CA HIS A 110 -0.75 7.07 18.64
C HIS A 110 -2.06 7.45 19.34
N GLU A 111 -2.87 8.32 18.72
CA GLU A 111 -4.13 8.76 19.32
C GLU A 111 -5.16 7.62 19.38
N TYR A 112 -5.22 6.75 18.36
CA TYR A 112 -6.11 5.61 18.38
C TYR A 112 -5.68 4.56 19.42
N ARG A 113 -4.37 4.34 19.59
CA ARG A 113 -3.85 3.52 20.69
C ARG A 113 -4.27 4.06 22.05
N LYS A 114 -4.23 5.37 22.24
CA LYS A 114 -4.71 6.01 23.48
C LYS A 114 -6.19 5.70 23.71
N VAL A 115 -7.04 5.78 22.68
CA VAL A 115 -8.46 5.40 22.77
C VAL A 115 -8.62 3.94 23.21
N LEU A 116 -7.86 3.01 22.65
CA LEU A 116 -7.88 1.60 23.05
C LEU A 116 -7.47 1.40 24.51
N ALA A 117 -6.40 2.08 24.94
CA ALA A 117 -5.90 2.03 26.31
C ALA A 117 -6.89 2.62 27.33
N ASP A 118 -7.48 3.78 27.02
CA ASP A 118 -8.49 4.45 27.87
C ASP A 118 -9.77 3.61 27.98
N GLY A 119 -10.15 2.92 26.89
CA GLY A 119 -11.22 1.91 26.87
C GLY A 119 -10.88 0.60 27.58
N LYS A 120 -9.65 0.46 28.10
CA LYS A 120 -9.12 -0.76 28.76
C LYS A 120 -9.21 -2.00 27.87
N HIS A 121 -9.02 -1.82 26.57
CA HIS A 121 -8.96 -2.92 25.62
C HIS A 121 -7.53 -3.46 25.57
N ASP A 122 -7.37 -4.77 25.71
CA ASP A 122 -6.07 -5.45 25.56
C ASP A 122 -5.72 -5.63 24.07
N LEU A 123 -5.64 -4.50 23.38
CA LEU A 123 -5.37 -4.37 21.96
C LEU A 123 -4.32 -3.29 21.76
N ASN A 124 -3.57 -3.42 20.68
CA ASN A 124 -2.63 -2.40 20.26
C ASN A 124 -2.65 -2.21 18.74
N LEU A 125 -1.87 -1.25 18.27
CA LEU A 125 -1.68 -1.00 16.85
C LEU A 125 -0.22 -1.17 16.50
N LYS A 126 0.04 -1.92 15.43
CA LYS A 126 1.31 -1.91 14.68
C LYS A 126 1.04 -1.33 13.30
N GLY A 127 2.04 -0.71 12.70
CA GLY A 127 1.90 -0.10 11.39
C GLY A 127 3.13 -0.27 10.52
N ALA A 128 2.94 -0.13 9.21
CA ALA A 128 4.00 -0.22 8.23
C ALA A 128 3.74 0.71 7.05
N GLY A 129 4.81 1.07 6.33
CA GLY A 129 4.72 1.92 5.15
C GLY A 129 5.73 1.55 4.08
N PHE A 130 5.32 1.69 2.82
CA PHE A 130 6.19 1.46 1.67
C PHE A 130 5.77 2.28 0.45
N LEU A 131 6.74 2.55 -0.43
CA LEU A 131 6.52 3.22 -1.71
C LEU A 131 6.60 2.22 -2.86
N ALA A 132 5.82 2.47 -3.91
CA ALA A 132 5.92 1.72 -5.16
C ALA A 132 5.76 2.64 -6.38
N ALA A 133 6.60 2.41 -7.40
CA ALA A 133 6.54 3.09 -8.69
C ALA A 133 5.60 2.37 -9.65
N PHE A 134 4.87 3.15 -10.44
CA PHE A 134 3.90 2.70 -11.43
C PHE A 134 4.03 3.53 -12.71
N PRO A 135 3.56 3.01 -13.85
CA PRO A 135 3.06 1.63 -14.05
C PRO A 135 4.16 0.57 -14.16
N GLU A 136 5.45 0.91 -14.03
CA GLU A 136 6.55 -0.07 -14.02
C GLU A 136 7.39 0.17 -12.76
N PRO A 137 7.79 -0.88 -12.02
CA PRO A 137 7.58 -2.31 -12.27
C PRO A 137 6.27 -2.88 -11.71
N ASN A 138 5.38 -2.04 -11.19
CA ASN A 138 4.14 -2.48 -10.55
C ASN A 138 2.92 -2.07 -11.40
N ARG A 139 1.88 -2.89 -11.44
CA ARG A 139 0.67 -2.69 -12.25
C ARG A 139 -0.55 -2.50 -11.37
N ALA A 140 -1.41 -1.55 -11.73
CA ALA A 140 -2.79 -1.52 -11.25
C ALA A 140 -3.65 -2.53 -12.04
N VAL A 141 -4.62 -3.16 -11.38
CA VAL A 141 -5.57 -4.10 -11.98
C VAL A 141 -6.96 -3.79 -11.43
N LYS A 142 -7.98 -3.67 -12.29
CA LYS A 142 -9.36 -3.44 -11.85
C LYS A 142 -9.99 -4.76 -11.36
N LEU A 143 -10.55 -4.79 -10.16
CA LEU A 143 -11.11 -6.01 -9.55
C LEU A 143 -12.58 -6.26 -9.91
N ARG A 144 -13.37 -5.19 -10.07
CA ARG A 144 -14.83 -5.28 -10.31
C ARG A 144 -15.20 -4.84 -11.72
N ARG A 145 -15.89 -5.71 -12.46
CA ARG A 145 -16.73 -5.36 -13.61
C ARG A 145 -18.18 -5.29 -13.11
N GLU A 146 -18.63 -4.15 -12.61
CA GLU A 146 -20.04 -4.00 -12.26
C GLU A 146 -20.89 -3.98 -13.54
N GLY A 147 -22.00 -4.75 -13.53
CA GLY A 147 -23.15 -4.74 -14.46
C GLY A 147 -22.95 -4.25 -15.89
N ALA A 148 -22.99 -5.19 -16.85
CA ALA A 148 -22.95 -5.00 -18.29
C ALA A 148 -23.54 -3.68 -18.86
N ALA A 149 -22.66 -2.81 -19.40
CA ALA A 149 -22.75 -2.09 -20.68
C ALA A 149 -21.62 -1.03 -20.75
N GLU A 150 -20.79 -1.13 -21.79
CA GLU A 150 -20.04 0.00 -22.40
C GLU A 150 -18.99 0.81 -21.61
N GLU A 151 -18.47 0.38 -20.45
CA GLU A 151 -17.19 0.95 -19.97
C GLU A 151 -16.04 0.28 -20.75
N PRO A 152 -15.31 1.01 -21.62
CA PRO A 152 -14.23 0.42 -22.40
C PRO A 152 -13.20 -0.20 -21.47
N ASP A 153 -12.80 -1.44 -21.77
CA ASP A 153 -11.81 -2.16 -20.97
C ASP A 153 -10.55 -1.28 -20.88
N MET A 154 -10.28 -0.79 -19.67
CA MET A 154 -9.17 0.15 -19.47
C MET A 154 -7.89 -0.64 -19.67
N LEU A 155 -7.18 -0.36 -20.75
CA LEU A 155 -5.95 -1.07 -21.09
C LEU A 155 -4.96 -1.05 -19.92
N SER A 156 -4.31 -2.20 -19.72
CA SER A 156 -3.34 -2.37 -18.64
C SER A 156 -2.32 -1.24 -18.63
N ALA A 157 -2.03 -0.79 -17.42
CA ALA A 157 -1.16 0.32 -17.11
C ALA A 157 -1.63 1.71 -17.63
N SER A 158 -2.85 1.89 -18.19
CA SER A 158 -3.32 3.16 -18.82
C SER A 158 -3.34 4.37 -17.91
N GLU A 159 -3.11 5.57 -18.46
CA GLU A 159 -3.26 6.79 -17.67
C GLU A 159 -4.67 6.84 -17.05
N ALA A 160 -5.68 6.46 -17.83
CA ALA A 160 -7.05 6.31 -17.35
C ALA A 160 -7.17 5.25 -16.23
N LEU A 161 -6.61 4.05 -16.41
CA LEU A 161 -6.60 3.00 -15.39
C LEU A 161 -5.92 3.46 -14.10
N GLU A 162 -4.74 4.06 -14.23
CA GLU A 162 -3.92 4.48 -13.11
C GLU A 162 -4.54 5.68 -12.38
N ALA A 163 -5.12 6.65 -13.09
CA ALA A 163 -5.87 7.75 -12.50
C ALA A 163 -7.14 7.28 -11.80
N ALA A 164 -7.84 6.29 -12.36
CA ALA A 164 -9.00 5.68 -11.71
C ALA A 164 -8.61 4.89 -10.45
N ALA A 165 -7.47 4.17 -10.48
CA ALA A 165 -6.90 3.51 -9.31
C ALA A 165 -6.46 4.51 -8.22
N ASP A 166 -5.96 5.69 -8.61
CA ASP A 166 -5.64 6.77 -7.66
C ASP A 166 -6.92 7.34 -7.02
N ALA A 167 -8.00 7.48 -7.81
CA ALA A 167 -9.26 8.05 -7.35
C ALA A 167 -10.03 7.09 -6.42
N LYS A 168 -10.09 5.80 -6.78
CA LYS A 168 -10.88 4.76 -6.10
C LYS A 168 -10.04 3.49 -5.86
N PRO A 169 -9.01 3.52 -5.02
CA PRO A 169 -8.10 2.39 -4.85
C PRO A 169 -8.81 1.09 -4.41
N PHE A 170 -9.94 1.19 -3.70
CA PHE A 170 -10.74 0.03 -3.27
C PHE A 170 -11.28 -0.85 -4.42
N ASP A 171 -11.45 -0.28 -5.62
CA ASP A 171 -11.94 -1.02 -6.79
C ASP A 171 -10.81 -1.72 -7.58
N TYR A 172 -9.57 -1.57 -7.12
CA TYR A 172 -8.36 -2.02 -7.80
C TYR A 172 -7.47 -2.87 -6.88
N ASP A 173 -6.66 -3.72 -7.50
CA ASP A 173 -5.53 -4.38 -6.86
C ASP A 173 -4.23 -3.86 -7.48
N PHE A 174 -3.13 -4.04 -6.75
CA PHE A 174 -1.80 -3.64 -7.19
C PHE A 174 -0.89 -4.84 -7.15
N LEU A 175 -0.20 -5.10 -8.27
CA LEU A 175 0.68 -6.24 -8.43
C LEU A 175 2.09 -5.77 -8.72
N GLY A 176 3.10 -6.45 -8.17
CA GLY A 176 4.49 -6.21 -8.53
C GLY A 176 5.44 -6.35 -7.35
N LYS A 177 6.74 -6.31 -7.65
CA LYS A 177 7.80 -6.59 -6.67
C LYS A 177 7.75 -5.67 -5.45
N ALA A 178 7.42 -4.39 -5.64
CA ALA A 178 7.36 -3.45 -4.53
C ALA A 178 6.16 -3.73 -3.62
N ILE A 179 5.06 -4.25 -4.17
CA ILE A 179 3.88 -4.67 -3.40
C ILE A 179 4.22 -5.90 -2.56
N ASP A 180 4.83 -6.93 -3.17
CA ASP A 180 5.25 -8.14 -2.47
C ASP A 180 6.25 -7.84 -1.35
N THR A 181 7.27 -7.02 -1.64
CA THR A 181 8.25 -6.57 -0.65
C THR A 181 7.59 -5.73 0.44
N GLY A 182 6.68 -4.83 0.09
CA GLY A 182 5.96 -3.98 1.04
C GLY A 182 5.19 -4.78 2.07
N PHE A 183 4.42 -5.78 1.63
CA PHE A 183 3.72 -6.67 2.56
C PHE A 183 4.70 -7.49 3.42
N ARG A 184 5.83 -7.94 2.89
CA ARG A 184 6.86 -8.64 3.71
C ARG A 184 7.49 -7.73 4.76
N VAL A 185 7.72 -6.47 4.44
CA VAL A 185 8.17 -5.45 5.40
C VAL A 185 7.10 -5.26 6.48
N ALA A 186 5.82 -5.21 6.12
CA ALA A 186 4.73 -5.05 7.08
C ALA A 186 4.66 -6.17 8.13
N HIS A 187 5.07 -7.40 7.79
CA HIS A 187 5.17 -8.50 8.76
C HIS A 187 6.19 -8.23 9.89
N SER A 188 7.16 -7.34 9.68
CA SER A 188 8.15 -6.99 10.70
C SER A 188 7.68 -5.91 11.69
N ALA A 189 6.52 -5.31 11.43
CA ALA A 189 5.92 -4.29 12.28
C ALA A 189 5.55 -4.86 13.66
N LYS A 190 5.70 -4.03 14.69
CA LYS A 190 5.32 -4.36 16.07
C LYS A 190 4.67 -3.14 16.72
N PRO A 191 3.94 -3.29 17.85
CA PRO A 191 3.35 -2.13 18.52
C PRO A 191 4.35 -1.01 18.83
N GLU A 192 5.58 -1.36 19.20
CA GLU A 192 6.66 -0.43 19.50
C GLU A 192 7.31 0.23 18.29
N ARG A 193 7.10 -0.27 17.07
CA ARG A 193 7.83 0.20 15.89
C ARG A 193 7.00 0.16 14.60
N PHE A 194 7.02 1.26 13.87
CA PHE A 194 6.45 1.38 12.55
C PHE A 194 7.46 0.94 11.50
N ALA A 195 7.18 -0.13 10.76
CA ALA A 195 8.11 -0.67 9.77
C ALA A 195 8.15 0.16 8.48
N LEU A 196 9.33 0.33 7.88
CA LEU A 196 9.53 1.09 6.64
C LEU A 196 10.19 0.22 5.58
N SER A 197 9.78 0.38 4.31
CA SER A 197 10.59 -0.13 3.20
C SER A 197 11.84 0.73 3.01
N VAL A 198 12.87 0.14 2.39
CA VAL A 198 14.10 0.84 1.99
C VAL A 198 13.80 2.08 1.16
N GLN A 199 12.89 2.01 0.19
CA GLN A 199 12.56 3.15 -0.68
C GLN A 199 11.95 4.30 0.11
N LEU A 200 11.07 4.00 1.06
CA LEU A 200 10.44 5.03 1.90
C LEU A 200 11.47 5.64 2.86
N ALA A 201 12.26 4.80 3.53
CA ALA A 201 13.28 5.26 4.46
C ALA A 201 14.36 6.10 3.77
N ARG A 202 14.80 5.70 2.57
CA ARG A 202 15.79 6.43 1.77
C ARG A 202 15.26 7.81 1.40
N LEU A 203 14.05 7.88 0.84
CA LEU A 203 13.41 9.14 0.47
C LEU A 203 13.29 10.10 1.66
N LEU A 204 12.97 9.58 2.84
CA LEU A 204 12.89 10.37 4.06
C LEU A 204 14.28 10.76 4.59
N ALA A 205 15.27 9.87 4.53
CA ALA A 205 16.64 10.15 4.98
C ALA A 205 17.32 11.23 4.13
N GLU A 206 17.05 11.27 2.82
CA GLU A 206 17.55 12.26 1.86
C GLU A 206 16.77 13.59 1.90
N ALA A 207 15.68 13.69 2.68
CA ALA A 207 14.93 14.92 2.81
C ALA A 207 15.71 15.95 3.64
N GLU A 208 15.77 17.19 3.15
CA GLU A 208 16.50 18.31 3.78
C GLU A 208 16.06 18.59 5.23
N PRO A 209 16.93 19.13 6.09
CA PRO A 209 16.53 19.61 7.41
C PRO A 209 15.37 20.62 7.32
N GLY A 210 14.34 20.45 8.17
CA GLY A 210 13.16 21.33 8.18
C GLY A 210 11.99 20.87 7.30
N PHE A 211 12.12 19.71 6.65
CA PHE A 211 11.07 19.08 5.82
C PHE A 211 9.78 18.65 6.54
N GLY A 212 9.65 18.97 7.82
CA GLY A 212 8.47 18.61 8.63
C GLY A 212 8.41 17.15 9.08
N PHE A 213 9.39 16.30 8.70
CA PHE A 213 9.54 14.92 9.16
C PHE A 213 10.57 14.78 10.28
N ASP A 214 10.07 14.73 11.50
CA ASP A 214 10.79 14.81 12.78
C ASP A 214 10.97 13.45 13.47
N PHE A 215 10.70 12.34 12.77
CA PHE A 215 10.95 11.01 13.31
C PHE A 215 12.34 10.50 12.97
N ASP A 216 12.99 9.88 13.96
CA ASP A 216 14.21 9.13 13.75
C ASP A 216 13.92 7.78 13.06
N ILE A 217 14.76 7.44 12.09
CA ILE A 217 14.73 6.14 11.42
C ILE A 217 15.83 5.27 12.00
N HIS A 218 15.43 4.16 12.61
CA HIS A 218 16.35 3.17 13.17
C HIS A 218 16.64 2.08 12.15
N LEU A 219 17.90 1.61 12.17
CA LEU A 219 18.35 0.43 11.44
C LEU A 219 18.64 -0.70 12.45
N GLU A 220 17.94 -1.80 12.29
CA GLU A 220 18.23 -3.07 12.96
C GLU A 220 19.06 -3.97 12.04
N GLN A 221 19.54 -5.09 12.60
CA GLN A 221 20.28 -6.10 11.83
C GLN A 221 19.47 -6.49 10.57
N PRO A 222 20.06 -6.38 9.36
CA PRO A 222 19.41 -6.81 8.13
C PRO A 222 19.03 -8.29 8.20
N MET A 223 17.86 -8.64 7.69
CA MET A 223 17.33 -10.00 7.73
C MET A 223 16.98 -10.52 6.34
N PRO A 224 17.23 -11.82 6.06
CA PRO A 224 16.85 -12.40 4.78
C PRO A 224 15.33 -12.40 4.64
N MET A 225 14.83 -11.93 3.50
CA MET A 225 13.40 -11.97 3.16
C MET A 225 13.20 -12.92 1.98
N LYS A 226 12.42 -13.99 2.19
CA LYS A 226 12.20 -15.03 1.17
C LYS A 226 11.68 -14.41 -0.13
N GLY A 227 12.39 -14.64 -1.24
CA GLY A 227 11.99 -14.18 -2.57
C GLY A 227 12.19 -12.68 -2.83
N VAL A 228 12.84 -11.95 -1.90
CA VAL A 228 13.20 -10.54 -2.06
C VAL A 228 14.69 -10.45 -2.35
N ASN A 229 15.07 -9.55 -3.28
CA ASN A 229 16.45 -9.12 -3.54
C ASN A 229 17.47 -10.27 -3.72
N LYS A 230 17.03 -11.39 -4.34
CA LYS A 230 17.87 -12.55 -4.67
C LYS A 230 18.61 -13.17 -3.45
N GLY A 231 18.07 -13.01 -2.24
CA GLY A 231 18.65 -13.55 -1.02
C GLY A 231 19.55 -12.57 -0.25
N GLU A 232 19.81 -11.38 -0.79
CA GLU A 232 20.46 -10.31 -0.04
C GLU A 232 19.63 -9.92 1.19
N ALA A 233 20.30 -9.73 2.31
CA ALA A 233 19.64 -9.38 3.56
C ALA A 233 18.95 -8.01 3.42
N TYR A 234 17.68 -7.94 3.79
CA TYR A 234 16.89 -6.71 3.68
C TYR A 234 17.12 -5.83 4.93
N PRO A 235 17.45 -4.54 4.77
CA PRO A 235 17.57 -3.60 5.87
C PRO A 235 16.28 -3.53 6.71
N SER A 236 16.37 -3.83 8.01
CA SER A 236 15.24 -3.74 8.93
C SER A 236 15.14 -2.29 9.43
N LEU A 237 14.21 -1.52 8.86
CA LEU A 237 14.07 -0.09 9.11
C LEU A 237 12.76 0.23 9.81
N PHE A 238 12.81 1.09 10.83
CA PHE A 238 11.60 1.46 11.56
C PHE A 238 11.67 2.82 12.24
N ILE A 239 10.49 3.35 12.59
CA ILE A 239 10.29 4.51 13.46
C ILE A 239 9.74 4.03 14.79
N ASP A 240 10.19 4.64 15.89
CA ASP A 240 9.63 4.35 17.21
C ASP A 240 8.20 4.86 17.35
N THR A 241 7.29 3.94 17.66
CA THR A 241 5.90 4.23 17.98
C THR A 241 5.60 3.82 19.41
N LEU A 242 6.45 4.24 20.35
CA LEU A 242 6.34 3.84 21.75
C LEU A 242 5.25 4.57 22.52
N LYS A 243 4.81 5.74 22.03
CA LYS A 243 3.88 6.62 22.73
C LYS A 243 2.60 5.88 23.10
N HIS A 244 2.16 6.02 24.35
CA HIS A 244 0.96 5.38 24.92
C HIS A 244 1.03 3.85 25.04
N LEU A 245 2.21 3.24 24.87
CA LEU A 245 2.39 1.85 25.26
C LEU A 245 2.56 1.74 26.77
N PRO A 246 1.94 0.75 27.43
CA PRO A 246 2.22 0.45 28.84
C PRO A 246 3.71 0.14 29.07
N THR A 247 4.38 -0.41 28.06
CA THR A 247 5.80 -0.79 28.08
C THR A 247 6.75 0.31 27.61
N GLU A 248 6.26 1.52 27.32
CA GLU A 248 7.05 2.63 26.76
C GLU A 248 8.37 2.86 27.51
N LYS A 249 8.30 3.01 28.84
CA LYS A 249 9.49 3.26 29.67
C LYS A 249 10.50 2.11 29.58
N THR A 250 10.03 0.87 29.70
CA THR A 250 10.90 -0.32 29.66
C THR A 250 11.56 -0.46 28.30
N ARG A 251 10.82 -0.26 27.20
CA ARG A 251 11.36 -0.35 25.84
C ARG A 251 12.39 0.73 25.54
N LYS A 252 12.19 1.97 26.03
CA LYS A 252 13.21 3.03 25.92
C LYS A 252 14.51 2.64 26.64
N LEU A 253 14.40 2.11 27.86
CA LEU A 253 15.57 1.67 28.63
C LEU A 253 16.29 0.49 27.96
N GLU A 254 15.54 -0.51 27.51
CA GLU A 254 16.08 -1.67 26.78
C GLU A 254 16.84 -1.23 25.52
N ARG A 255 16.27 -0.30 24.74
CA ARG A 255 16.93 0.21 23.54
C ARG A 255 18.22 0.95 23.84
N ASN A 256 18.26 1.77 24.90
CA ASN A 256 19.48 2.46 25.30
C ASN A 256 20.59 1.48 25.73
N LEU A 257 20.24 0.31 26.25
CA LEU A 257 21.19 -0.75 26.60
C LEU A 257 21.69 -1.51 25.35
N LEU A 258 20.80 -1.81 24.40
CA LEU A 258 21.12 -2.59 23.21
C LEU A 258 21.74 -1.76 22.07
N SER A 259 21.47 -0.46 22.01
CA SER A 259 21.91 0.45 20.96
C SER A 259 22.31 1.80 21.55
N PRO A 260 23.43 1.86 22.29
CA PRO A 260 23.83 3.04 23.05
C PRO A 260 24.14 4.27 22.18
N LYS A 261 24.40 4.06 20.87
CA LYS A 261 24.68 5.13 19.91
C LYS A 261 23.42 5.80 19.36
N GLY A 262 22.22 5.28 19.68
CA GLY A 262 20.96 5.83 19.17
C GLY A 262 20.70 5.50 17.69
N PRO A 263 19.78 6.22 17.04
CA PRO A 263 19.55 6.09 15.60
C PRO A 263 20.81 6.48 14.79
N PRO A 264 21.02 5.92 13.60
CA PRO A 264 22.10 6.33 12.71
C PRO A 264 21.94 7.79 12.29
N ASP A 265 23.05 8.43 11.95
CA ASP A 265 23.04 9.73 11.27
C ASP A 265 22.25 9.62 9.95
N ARG A 266 21.43 10.63 9.62
CA ARG A 266 20.55 10.59 8.44
C ARG A 266 21.34 10.53 7.14
N THR A 267 22.47 11.22 7.05
CA THR A 267 23.34 11.22 5.86
C THR A 267 23.96 9.84 5.67
N GLN A 268 24.52 9.28 6.74
CA GLN A 268 25.10 7.92 6.71
C GLN A 268 24.05 6.85 6.38
N LEU A 269 22.82 7.00 6.91
CA LEU A 269 21.71 6.11 6.59
C LEU A 269 21.34 6.23 5.11
N ALA A 270 21.22 7.45 4.56
CA ALA A 270 20.94 7.67 3.15
C ALA A 270 22.01 7.02 2.26
N GLU A 271 23.30 7.25 2.54
CA GLU A 271 24.43 6.63 1.82
C GLU A 271 24.37 5.10 1.84
N TYR A 272 24.09 4.51 3.01
CA TYR A 272 23.92 3.06 3.13
C TYR A 272 22.76 2.54 2.27
N LEU A 273 21.60 3.21 2.29
CA LEU A 273 20.43 2.79 1.53
C LEU A 273 20.61 2.98 0.02
N VAL A 274 21.35 4.00 -0.42
CA VAL A 274 21.79 4.17 -1.81
C VAL A 274 22.63 2.97 -2.23
N SER A 275 23.70 2.67 -1.50
CA SER A 275 24.58 1.55 -1.80
C SER A 275 23.84 0.20 -1.81
N TYR A 276 22.92 0.00 -0.86
CA TYR A 276 22.06 -1.18 -0.85
C TYR A 276 21.21 -1.29 -2.13
N CYS A 277 20.55 -0.21 -2.54
CA CYS A 277 19.73 -0.17 -3.75
C CYS A 277 20.54 -0.50 -5.01
N GLU A 278 21.79 -0.04 -5.10
CA GLU A 278 22.72 -0.37 -6.20
C GLU A 278 23.01 -1.88 -6.24
N VAL A 279 23.30 -2.49 -5.09
CA VAL A 279 23.58 -3.94 -4.99
C VAL A 279 22.39 -4.77 -5.45
N VAL A 280 21.18 -4.41 -5.01
CA VAL A 280 19.97 -5.19 -5.33
C VAL A 280 19.34 -4.81 -6.67
N GLY A 281 19.85 -3.76 -7.33
CA GLY A 281 19.36 -3.26 -8.62
C GLY A 281 17.93 -2.72 -8.54
N THR A 282 17.62 -1.95 -7.49
CA THR A 282 16.32 -1.27 -7.36
C THR A 282 16.47 0.21 -7.66
N ASP A 283 15.60 0.73 -8.53
CA ASP A 283 15.61 2.15 -8.89
C ASP A 283 15.25 3.06 -7.71
N GLU A 284 15.75 4.28 -7.82
CA GLU A 284 15.37 5.39 -6.96
C GLU A 284 13.93 5.84 -7.23
N ILE A 285 13.26 6.29 -6.17
CA ILE A 285 11.96 6.95 -6.28
C ILE A 285 12.19 8.43 -6.57
N MET A 286 11.81 8.86 -7.78
CA MET A 286 12.04 10.22 -8.25
C MET A 286 10.83 11.10 -7.95
N LEU A 287 10.90 11.88 -6.87
CA LEU A 287 9.89 12.88 -6.49
C LEU A 287 10.55 14.24 -6.21
N PRO A 288 9.94 15.36 -6.63
CA PRO A 288 10.37 16.68 -6.19
C PRO A 288 10.17 16.83 -4.68
N ASP A 289 10.92 17.72 -4.06
CA ASP A 289 10.82 17.98 -2.62
C ASP A 289 9.44 18.54 -2.24
N ASN A 290 8.92 19.48 -3.03
CA ASN A 290 7.62 20.14 -2.85
C ASN A 290 6.99 20.48 -4.22
N ALA A 291 5.78 21.04 -4.21
CA ALA A 291 5.00 21.29 -5.42
C ALA A 291 5.64 22.30 -6.40
N ASP A 292 6.43 23.24 -5.86
CA ASP A 292 7.14 24.26 -6.65
C ASP A 292 8.58 23.85 -6.97
N GLY A 293 9.02 22.68 -6.48
CA GLY A 293 10.36 22.17 -6.66
C GLY A 293 10.62 21.66 -8.08
N PRO A 294 11.90 21.52 -8.47
CA PRO A 294 12.24 20.95 -9.77
C PRO A 294 11.73 19.52 -9.87
N CYS A 295 10.94 19.24 -10.91
CA CYS A 295 10.46 17.89 -11.18
C CYS A 295 11.65 17.04 -11.67
N PRO A 296 12.07 16.01 -10.92
CA PRO A 296 13.15 15.14 -11.36
C PRO A 296 12.70 14.30 -12.56
N ASP A 297 13.67 13.92 -13.38
CA ASP A 297 13.42 12.96 -14.46
C ASP A 297 13.02 11.59 -13.87
N SER A 298 12.11 10.89 -14.55
CA SER A 298 11.75 9.53 -14.17
C SER A 298 12.97 8.59 -14.25
N PRO A 299 13.03 7.50 -13.45
CA PRO A 299 14.17 6.58 -13.45
C PRO A 299 14.54 6.04 -14.83
N PRO A 300 15.82 5.76 -15.12
CA PRO A 300 16.26 5.20 -16.40
C PRO A 300 15.53 3.92 -16.80
N SER A 301 15.22 3.05 -15.83
CA SER A 301 14.43 1.84 -16.07
C SER A 301 13.04 2.18 -16.63
N TYR A 302 12.33 3.12 -16.00
CA TYR A 302 11.03 3.57 -16.48
C TYR A 302 11.12 4.18 -17.88
N GLN A 303 12.13 5.01 -18.14
CA GLN A 303 12.36 5.58 -19.46
C GLN A 303 12.56 4.49 -20.53
N ALA A 304 13.33 3.45 -20.22
CA ALA A 304 13.54 2.31 -21.13
C ALA A 304 12.28 1.49 -21.38
N HIS A 305 11.38 1.38 -20.40
CA HIS A 305 10.11 0.67 -20.52
C HIS A 305 8.99 1.52 -21.14
N ARG A 306 9.10 2.85 -21.11
CA ARG A 306 8.08 3.78 -21.59
C ARG A 306 7.69 3.54 -23.04
N SER A 307 8.67 3.32 -23.92
CA SER A 307 8.41 3.05 -25.35
C SER A 307 7.69 1.72 -25.56
N LYS A 308 8.10 0.66 -24.85
CA LYS A 308 7.45 -0.66 -24.92
C LYS A 308 6.00 -0.61 -24.44
N ILE A 309 5.74 0.18 -23.40
CA ILE A 309 4.39 0.42 -22.90
C ILE A 309 3.55 1.13 -23.97
N ALA A 310 4.10 2.16 -24.61
CA ALA A 310 3.40 2.89 -25.67
C ALA A 310 3.10 1.99 -26.89
N GLU A 311 4.06 1.17 -27.32
CA GLU A 311 3.89 0.20 -28.41
C GLU A 311 2.80 -0.82 -28.10
N HIS A 312 2.82 -1.41 -26.90
CA HIS A 312 1.80 -2.36 -26.48
C HIS A 312 0.39 -1.76 -26.55
N LEU A 313 0.22 -0.51 -26.13
CA LEU A 313 -1.08 0.15 -26.17
C LEU A 313 -1.55 0.50 -27.56
N ALA A 314 -0.64 0.98 -28.42
CA ALA A 314 -0.97 1.23 -29.80
C ALA A 314 -1.46 -0.06 -30.47
N ALA A 315 -0.83 -1.20 -30.17
CA ALA A 315 -1.27 -2.50 -30.65
C ALA A 315 -2.64 -2.91 -30.12
N GLU A 316 -2.92 -2.72 -28.82
CA GLU A 316 -4.23 -3.05 -28.23
C GLU A 316 -5.37 -2.16 -28.77
N ILE A 317 -5.11 -0.85 -28.96
CA ILE A 317 -6.08 0.06 -29.60
C ILE A 317 -6.35 -0.36 -31.05
N GLY A 318 -5.31 -0.74 -31.79
CA GLY A 318 -5.44 -1.24 -33.16
C GLY A 318 -6.28 -2.52 -33.25
N ARG A 319 -6.12 -3.44 -32.29
CA ARG A 319 -6.94 -4.66 -32.19
C ARG A 319 -8.41 -4.37 -31.88
N GLY A 320 -8.68 -3.43 -30.97
CA GLY A 320 -10.04 -3.01 -30.64
C GLY A 320 -10.76 -2.27 -31.78
N SER A 321 -10.02 -1.68 -32.72
CA SER A 321 -10.58 -0.92 -33.85
C SER A 321 -10.83 -1.78 -35.11
N ALA A 322 -10.21 -2.97 -35.19
CA ALA A 322 -10.33 -3.88 -36.34
C ALA A 322 -11.35 -5.01 -36.12
N GLY A 323 -12.01 -5.05 -34.95
CA GLY A 323 -12.93 -6.12 -34.54
C GLY A 323 -14.40 -5.90 -34.86
N ASP A 324 -14.78 -4.82 -35.55
CA ASP A 324 -16.19 -4.43 -35.76
C ASP A 324 -16.66 -4.46 -37.24
N ASP A 325 -15.83 -4.98 -38.16
CA ASP A 325 -16.21 -5.23 -39.56
C ASP A 325 -16.37 -6.73 -39.83
N THR A 326 -17.42 -7.34 -39.27
CA THR A 326 -18.00 -8.55 -39.88
C THR A 326 -19.25 -8.14 -40.66
N PRO A 327 -19.29 -8.32 -42.00
CA PRO A 327 -20.48 -8.04 -42.78
C PRO A 327 -21.61 -8.98 -42.38
N GLU A 328 -22.75 -8.40 -42.01
CA GLU A 328 -24.04 -9.08 -42.00
C GLU A 328 -24.35 -9.64 -43.40
N GLY A 329 -24.73 -10.93 -43.46
CA GLY A 329 -25.41 -11.52 -44.61
C GLY A 329 -24.88 -12.89 -45.03
N TYR A 330 -25.53 -13.97 -44.60
CA TYR A 330 -26.59 -14.64 -45.37
C TYR A 330 -27.14 -15.87 -44.63
N ASP A 331 -28.40 -16.15 -44.98
CA ASP A 331 -29.39 -17.03 -44.36
C ASP A 331 -29.16 -18.56 -44.41
N LYS A 332 -29.80 -19.19 -43.42
CA LYS A 332 -30.63 -20.42 -43.44
C LYS A 332 -30.05 -21.84 -43.59
N GLU A 333 -30.61 -22.65 -42.67
CA GLU A 333 -30.99 -24.07 -42.76
C GLU A 333 -29.86 -25.11 -42.80
N ASP A 334 -29.62 -25.76 -41.67
CA ASP A 334 -29.81 -27.22 -41.63
C ASP A 334 -30.08 -27.73 -40.21
N THR A 335 -31.19 -28.46 -40.10
CA THR A 335 -31.59 -29.28 -38.96
C THR A 335 -30.76 -30.55 -38.89
N ALA A 336 -30.16 -30.88 -37.73
CA ALA A 336 -30.08 -32.28 -37.26
C ALA A 336 -29.46 -32.38 -35.85
N ASP A 337 -30.17 -33.14 -35.02
CA ASP A 337 -29.70 -34.02 -33.94
C ASP A 337 -29.02 -33.43 -32.70
N VAL A 338 -29.86 -33.28 -31.68
CA VAL A 338 -29.49 -33.30 -30.26
C VAL A 338 -29.37 -34.77 -29.80
N PRO A 339 -28.19 -35.26 -29.38
CA PRO A 339 -28.13 -36.46 -28.55
C PRO A 339 -28.31 -36.10 -27.06
N PRO A 340 -28.94 -36.99 -26.28
CA PRO A 340 -29.42 -36.68 -24.94
C PRO A 340 -28.30 -36.56 -23.90
N SER A 341 -28.54 -35.71 -22.91
CA SER A 341 -27.73 -35.50 -21.72
C SER A 341 -27.51 -36.79 -20.92
N GLU A 342 -26.26 -37.15 -20.68
CA GLU A 342 -25.89 -38.18 -19.69
C GLU A 342 -26.05 -37.63 -18.25
N PRO A 343 -26.56 -38.45 -17.31
CA PRO A 343 -26.74 -38.06 -15.92
C PRO A 343 -25.42 -38.06 -15.12
N LEU A 344 -25.31 -37.07 -14.24
CA LEU A 344 -24.26 -36.90 -13.23
C LEU A 344 -24.09 -38.16 -12.35
N ASN A 345 -22.87 -38.72 -12.31
CA ASN A 345 -22.50 -39.74 -11.35
C ASN A 345 -22.38 -39.18 -9.92
N PRO A 346 -22.88 -39.87 -8.88
CA PRO A 346 -22.73 -39.48 -7.49
C PRO A 346 -21.32 -39.74 -6.95
N LEU A 347 -20.87 -38.86 -6.05
CA LEU A 347 -19.61 -38.93 -5.29
C LEU A 347 -19.48 -40.26 -4.51
N PRO A 348 -18.27 -40.85 -4.41
CA PRO A 348 -18.04 -42.04 -3.62
C PRO A 348 -18.09 -41.75 -2.12
N LYS A 349 -18.77 -42.64 -1.39
CA LYS A 349 -18.85 -42.67 0.07
C LYS A 349 -17.47 -42.95 0.68
N LEU A 350 -17.07 -42.16 1.67
CA LEU A 350 -15.99 -42.49 2.61
C LEU A 350 -16.40 -43.72 3.43
N GLY A 351 -15.60 -44.77 3.33
CA GLY A 351 -15.69 -45.97 4.17
C GLY A 351 -14.89 -45.81 5.46
N GLU A 352 -15.46 -46.45 6.49
CA GLU A 352 -15.07 -46.73 7.88
C GLU A 352 -13.61 -46.56 8.31
#